data_AF-A0A1N7U7E7-F1
#
_entry.id   AF-A0A1N7U7E7-F1
#
_cell.length_a   1.000
_cell.length_b   1.000
_cell.length_c   1.000
_cell.angle_alpha   90.00
_cell.angle_beta   90.00
_cell.angle_gamma   90.00
#
_symmetry.space_group_name_H-M   'P 1'
#
loop_
_entity.id
_entity.type
_entity.pdbx_description
1 polymer ?
#
loop_
_entity_poly.entity_id
_entity_poly.type
_entity_poly.pdbx_seq_one_letter_code
_entity_poly.pdbx_strand_id
1 'polypeptide(L)'
;MKSLQGLPRLISASVGAPGKARNLPADVQCIQYLFNLIIPKLGFPLAENGKCDGQLVQCISQYQFRHLKYAHPDGVIDPTGKTFNSLIEEAVKVPVKAFPSMRIPTFLNVFGNNQADAVQATVNVYLDRMRAMIEAEKRNRQLMLQATCDGGMTLSETDFQNAATQLGGGISVNIIKAFATVESGGRSGFGPAKLPVIAFEGHLFRKYTKHIYDQAHPLLSYPYKKKAGPQWQTNNKDQAKAWETMATAFALDQEAALMSASWGMFQIMGFNYASCGYKTVFEFSAALKVNAGNQLKAFLGFCSKSPALMKAMKSKDFTSMARNYNGEDYGNYDVLMQKAYEKLEGKK
;
A
#
# COMPACT_ATOMS: atom_id res chain seq x y z
N MET A 1 -8.01 3.13 -13.37
CA MET A 1 -6.99 2.47 -12.52
C MET A 1 -5.64 3.09 -12.79
N LYS A 2 -4.91 3.52 -11.75
CA LYS A 2 -3.45 3.66 -11.86
C LYS A 2 -2.93 2.26 -12.20
N SER A 3 -2.04 2.13 -13.19
CA SER A 3 -1.63 0.86 -13.79
C SER A 3 -1.51 -0.25 -12.74
N LEU A 4 -2.26 -1.34 -12.87
CA LEU A 4 -2.01 -2.57 -12.14
C LEU A 4 -0.65 -3.10 -12.62
N GLN A 5 0.42 -2.63 -11.97
CA GLN A 5 1.80 -2.96 -12.31
C GLN A 5 2.00 -4.44 -12.01
N GLY A 6 2.43 -5.21 -13.01
CA GLY A 6 2.76 -6.62 -12.85
C GLY A 6 2.45 -7.50 -14.06
N LEU A 7 1.53 -7.08 -14.94
CA LEU A 7 1.25 -7.81 -16.18
C LEU A 7 1.99 -7.20 -17.38
N PRO A 8 2.51 -8.04 -18.30
CA PRO A 8 3.08 -7.56 -19.56
C PRO A 8 2.00 -6.88 -20.42
N ARG A 9 2.42 -6.00 -21.32
CA ARG A 9 1.48 -5.34 -22.25
C ARG A 9 0.76 -6.39 -23.10
N LEU A 10 -0.56 -6.32 -23.15
CA LEU A 10 -1.39 -7.24 -23.91
C LEU A 10 -1.30 -6.98 -25.43
N ILE A 11 -1.16 -5.72 -25.84
CA ILE A 11 -0.86 -5.34 -27.24
C ILE A 11 0.54 -4.74 -27.34
N SER A 12 1.22 -5.01 -28.47
CA SER A 12 2.61 -4.60 -28.69
C SER A 12 2.76 -3.26 -29.43
N ALA A 13 1.78 -2.90 -30.26
CA ALA A 13 1.75 -1.68 -31.03
C ALA A 13 0.34 -1.09 -31.14
N SER A 14 0.23 0.12 -31.69
CA SER A 14 -1.04 0.81 -31.85
C SER A 14 -1.95 0.13 -32.88
N VAL A 15 -3.26 0.18 -32.61
CA VAL A 15 -4.34 -0.37 -33.46
C VAL A 15 -5.34 0.74 -33.78
N GLY A 16 -5.72 0.89 -35.04
CA GLY A 16 -6.70 1.91 -35.44
C GLY A 16 -6.47 2.50 -36.83
N ALA A 17 -6.85 3.78 -36.98
CA ALA A 17 -6.92 4.48 -38.26
C ALA A 17 -5.67 4.27 -39.17
N PRO A 18 -5.87 4.01 -40.48
CA PRO A 18 -4.78 3.87 -41.44
C PRO A 18 -3.82 5.06 -41.42
N GLY A 19 -2.51 4.78 -41.47
CA GLY A 19 -1.46 5.81 -41.41
C GLY A 19 -1.19 6.39 -40.02
N LYS A 20 -1.98 6.03 -38.99
CA LYS A 20 -1.78 6.46 -37.61
C LYS A 20 -1.43 5.31 -36.65
N ALA A 21 -1.71 4.08 -37.05
CA ALA A 21 -1.50 2.88 -36.23
C ALA A 21 -0.69 1.82 -36.98
N ARG A 22 0.02 0.95 -36.23
CA ARG A 22 0.82 -0.15 -36.81
C ARG A 22 -0.03 -1.32 -37.28
N ASN A 23 -1.17 -1.57 -36.62
CA ASN A 23 -2.16 -2.58 -37.02
C ASN A 23 -1.57 -3.99 -37.19
N LEU A 24 -0.77 -4.45 -36.24
CA LEU A 24 -0.28 -5.84 -36.23
C LEU A 24 -1.48 -6.80 -36.09
N PRO A 25 -1.59 -7.86 -36.91
CA PRO A 25 -2.81 -8.69 -36.95
C PRO A 25 -3.25 -9.25 -35.59
N ALA A 26 -2.30 -9.67 -34.76
CA ALA A 26 -2.55 -10.15 -33.41
C ALA A 26 -3.09 -9.05 -32.47
N ASP A 27 -2.50 -7.85 -32.50
CA ASP A 27 -2.96 -6.72 -31.70
C ASP A 27 -4.37 -6.29 -32.15
N VAL A 28 -4.63 -6.29 -33.46
CA VAL A 28 -5.95 -6.00 -34.04
C VAL A 28 -6.98 -7.01 -33.56
N GLN A 29 -6.68 -8.31 -33.65
CA GLN A 29 -7.57 -9.38 -33.21
C GLN A 29 -7.85 -9.31 -31.71
N CYS A 30 -6.84 -8.97 -30.91
CA CYS A 30 -7.01 -8.70 -29.48
C CYS A 30 -8.01 -7.57 -29.23
N ILE A 31 -7.90 -6.45 -29.94
CA ILE A 31 -8.83 -5.31 -29.80
C ILE A 31 -10.25 -5.69 -30.25
N GLN A 32 -10.38 -6.42 -31.37
CA GLN A 32 -11.68 -6.91 -31.84
C GLN A 32 -12.36 -7.78 -30.77
N TYR A 33 -11.64 -8.72 -30.18
CA TYR A 33 -12.17 -9.59 -29.13
C TYR A 33 -12.52 -8.80 -27.85
N LEU A 34 -11.67 -7.88 -27.41
CA LEU A 34 -11.96 -7.02 -26.25
C LEU A 34 -13.22 -6.19 -26.45
N PHE A 35 -13.42 -5.64 -27.64
CA PHE A 35 -14.68 -4.99 -27.98
C PHE A 35 -15.84 -5.98 -27.93
N ASN A 36 -15.74 -7.15 -28.55
CA ASN A 36 -16.81 -8.16 -28.53
C ASN A 36 -17.23 -8.57 -27.12
N LEU A 37 -16.29 -8.65 -26.16
CA LEU A 37 -16.61 -8.90 -24.75
C LEU A 37 -17.51 -7.80 -24.15
N ILE A 38 -17.34 -6.54 -24.55
CA ILE A 38 -18.11 -5.39 -24.01
C ILE A 38 -19.30 -4.99 -24.89
N ILE A 39 -19.45 -5.58 -26.09
CA ILE A 39 -20.52 -5.33 -27.08
C ILE A 39 -21.78 -6.18 -26.80
N PRO A 40 -22.42 -6.03 -25.62
CA PRO A 40 -23.89 -5.99 -25.65
C PRO A 40 -24.45 -4.56 -25.69
N LYS A 41 -23.60 -3.52 -25.71
CA LYS A 41 -24.02 -2.10 -25.56
C LYS A 41 -23.65 -1.16 -26.72
N LEU A 42 -23.03 -1.65 -27.81
CA LEU A 42 -22.41 -0.78 -28.84
C LEU A 42 -22.72 -1.12 -30.32
N GLY A 43 -23.39 -2.24 -30.64
CA GLY A 43 -23.73 -2.61 -32.02
C GLY A 43 -23.58 -4.11 -32.32
N PHE A 44 -23.21 -4.45 -33.55
CA PHE A 44 -22.93 -5.82 -33.99
C PHE A 44 -21.51 -6.27 -33.61
N PRO A 45 -21.27 -7.57 -33.39
CA PRO A 45 -19.93 -8.11 -33.17
C PRO A 45 -18.98 -7.78 -34.33
N LEU A 46 -17.73 -7.50 -33.98
CA LEU A 46 -16.63 -7.35 -34.93
C LEU A 46 -16.13 -8.72 -35.37
N ALA A 47 -15.74 -8.86 -36.65
CA ALA A 47 -15.05 -10.05 -37.11
C ALA A 47 -13.64 -10.10 -36.51
N GLU A 48 -13.33 -11.13 -35.72
CA GLU A 48 -12.02 -11.33 -35.08
C GLU A 48 -10.99 -11.92 -36.04
N ASN A 49 -10.68 -11.16 -37.09
CA ASN A 49 -9.88 -11.60 -38.24
C ASN A 49 -8.48 -10.96 -38.29
N GLY A 50 -8.14 -10.10 -37.32
CA GLY A 50 -6.86 -9.40 -37.27
C GLY A 50 -6.68 -8.34 -38.36
N LYS A 51 -7.74 -7.98 -39.11
CA LYS A 51 -7.71 -6.93 -40.12
C LYS A 51 -8.33 -5.66 -39.57
N CYS A 52 -7.57 -4.56 -39.59
CA CYS A 52 -8.07 -3.26 -39.16
C CYS A 52 -8.87 -2.63 -40.30
N ASP A 53 -10.18 -2.87 -40.31
CA ASP A 53 -11.12 -2.33 -41.30
C ASP A 53 -11.82 -1.06 -40.80
N GLY A 54 -12.64 -0.46 -41.68
CA GLY A 54 -13.39 0.76 -41.35
C GLY A 54 -14.37 0.56 -40.19
N GLN A 55 -14.90 -0.65 -40.00
CA GLN A 55 -15.83 -0.97 -38.92
C GLN A 55 -15.12 -0.93 -37.56
N LEU A 56 -13.93 -1.53 -37.46
CA LEU A 56 -13.12 -1.46 -36.25
C LEU A 56 -12.73 0.00 -35.92
N VAL A 57 -12.27 0.77 -36.91
CA VAL A 57 -11.89 2.18 -36.70
C VAL A 57 -13.09 3.00 -36.22
N GLN A 58 -14.27 2.81 -36.82
CA GLN A 58 -15.50 3.46 -36.38
C GLN A 58 -15.88 3.06 -34.95
N CYS A 59 -15.73 1.79 -34.60
CA CYS A 59 -15.98 1.30 -33.24
C CYS A 59 -15.06 2.00 -32.22
N ILE A 60 -13.76 2.11 -32.52
CA ILE A 60 -12.79 2.83 -31.68
C ILE A 60 -13.19 4.30 -31.51
N SER A 61 -13.49 5.00 -32.62
CA SER A 61 -13.89 6.41 -32.57
C SER A 61 -15.18 6.63 -31.79
N GLN A 62 -16.17 5.75 -31.94
CA GLN A 62 -17.42 5.82 -31.18
C GLN A 62 -17.20 5.56 -29.69
N TYR A 63 -16.34 4.60 -29.32
CA TYR A 63 -15.98 4.36 -27.93
C TYR A 63 -15.30 5.58 -27.31
N GLN A 64 -14.31 6.16 -28.00
CA GLN A 64 -13.63 7.38 -27.58
C GLN A 64 -14.60 8.57 -27.41
N PHE A 65 -15.53 8.75 -28.33
CA PHE A 65 -16.54 9.82 -28.25
C PHE A 65 -17.53 9.59 -27.13
N ARG A 66 -18.23 8.45 -27.13
CA ARG A 66 -19.38 8.20 -26.26
C ARG A 66 -18.95 7.85 -24.84
N HIS A 67 -17.93 7.02 -24.68
CA HIS A 67 -17.49 6.51 -23.39
C HIS A 67 -16.43 7.42 -22.75
N LEU A 68 -15.41 7.82 -23.51
CA LEU A 68 -14.29 8.62 -22.99
C LEU A 68 -14.47 10.14 -23.12
N LYS A 69 -15.53 10.58 -23.81
CA LYS A 69 -15.87 12.00 -24.03
C LYS A 69 -14.76 12.77 -24.74
N TYR A 70 -14.08 12.13 -25.70
CA TYR A 70 -13.10 12.81 -26.54
C TYR A 70 -13.82 13.81 -27.46
N ALA A 71 -13.36 15.07 -27.47
CA ALA A 71 -13.87 16.08 -28.39
C ALA A 71 -13.57 15.72 -29.86
N HIS A 72 -12.37 15.15 -30.10
CA HIS A 72 -11.92 14.73 -31.42
C HIS A 72 -11.38 13.30 -31.35
N PRO A 73 -12.23 12.28 -31.55
CA PRO A 73 -11.80 10.89 -31.64
C PRO A 73 -10.80 10.70 -32.78
N ASP A 74 -9.64 10.11 -32.50
CA ASP A 74 -8.60 9.85 -33.49
C ASP A 74 -8.73 8.45 -34.14
N GLY A 75 -9.55 7.58 -33.55
CA GLY A 75 -9.74 6.21 -34.01
C GLY A 75 -8.52 5.32 -33.78
N VAL A 76 -7.67 5.65 -32.80
CA VAL A 76 -6.43 4.92 -32.48
C VAL A 76 -6.41 4.46 -31.00
N ILE A 77 -5.91 3.26 -30.79
CA ILE A 77 -5.64 2.68 -29.47
C ILE A 77 -4.14 2.46 -29.34
N ASP A 78 -3.50 3.22 -28.45
CA ASP A 78 -2.11 3.02 -28.05
C ASP A 78 -1.97 2.04 -26.87
N PRO A 79 -0.92 1.19 -26.82
CA PRO A 79 -0.71 0.22 -25.73
C PRO A 79 -0.67 0.80 -24.32
N THR A 80 -0.33 2.08 -24.18
CA THR A 80 -0.30 2.81 -22.90
C THR A 80 -1.31 3.94 -22.85
N GLY A 81 -2.17 4.05 -23.86
CA GLY A 81 -3.14 5.13 -24.03
C GLY A 81 -4.37 4.96 -23.15
N LYS A 82 -5.06 6.08 -22.90
CA LYS A 82 -6.30 6.11 -22.11
C LYS A 82 -7.40 5.22 -22.70
N THR A 83 -7.50 5.13 -24.03
CA THR A 83 -8.48 4.28 -24.71
C THR A 83 -8.26 2.80 -24.41
N PHE A 84 -7.01 2.33 -24.48
CA PHE A 84 -6.67 0.95 -24.15
C PHE A 84 -6.97 0.64 -22.68
N ASN A 85 -6.52 1.50 -21.77
CA ASN A 85 -6.74 1.31 -20.34
C ASN A 85 -8.24 1.20 -20.01
N SER A 86 -9.07 2.09 -20.56
CA SER A 86 -10.52 2.04 -20.35
C SER A 86 -11.18 0.79 -20.94
N LEU A 87 -10.74 0.36 -22.12
CA LEU A 87 -11.25 -0.85 -22.75
C LEU A 87 -11.00 -2.09 -21.88
N ILE A 88 -9.81 -2.20 -21.31
CA ILE A 88 -9.46 -3.27 -20.37
C ILE A 88 -10.28 -3.16 -19.08
N GLU A 89 -10.50 -1.96 -18.55
CA GLU A 89 -11.34 -1.74 -17.36
C GLU A 89 -12.80 -2.15 -17.56
N GLU A 90 -13.34 -2.06 -18.77
CA GLU A 90 -14.66 -2.57 -19.09
C GLU A 90 -14.64 -4.09 -19.31
N ALA A 91 -13.66 -4.61 -20.06
CA ALA A 91 -13.56 -6.03 -20.36
C ALA A 91 -13.30 -6.89 -19.10
N VAL A 92 -12.56 -6.38 -18.12
CA VAL A 92 -12.30 -7.08 -16.84
C VAL A 92 -13.58 -7.29 -16.03
N LYS A 93 -14.67 -6.56 -16.29
CA LYS A 93 -15.96 -6.73 -15.61
C LYS A 93 -16.79 -7.88 -16.18
N VAL A 94 -16.47 -8.35 -17.39
CA VAL A 94 -17.23 -9.39 -18.09
C VAL A 94 -16.69 -10.77 -17.70
N PRO A 95 -17.49 -11.76 -17.28
CA PRO A 95 -17.00 -13.11 -17.04
C PRO A 95 -16.45 -13.73 -18.33
N VAL A 96 -15.28 -14.38 -18.26
CA VAL A 96 -14.67 -15.07 -19.40
C VAL A 96 -14.32 -16.51 -19.04
N LYS A 97 -14.15 -17.37 -20.04
CA LYS A 97 -13.75 -18.78 -19.84
C LYS A 97 -12.35 -18.84 -19.21
N ALA A 98 -12.21 -19.60 -18.13
CA ALA A 98 -10.93 -19.75 -17.42
C ALA A 98 -9.99 -20.74 -18.14
N PHE A 99 -8.68 -20.43 -18.12
CA PHE A 99 -7.62 -21.27 -18.69
C PHE A 99 -6.46 -21.44 -17.69
N PRO A 100 -6.66 -22.22 -16.61
CA PRO A 100 -5.73 -22.26 -15.46
C PRO A 100 -4.34 -22.84 -15.76
N SER A 101 -4.20 -23.65 -16.83
CA SER A 101 -2.94 -24.32 -17.20
C SER A 101 -2.04 -23.51 -18.14
N MET A 102 -2.52 -22.40 -18.71
CA MET A 102 -1.77 -21.59 -19.68
C MET A 102 -0.83 -20.63 -18.94
N ARG A 103 0.49 -20.85 -19.04
CA ARG A 103 1.50 -19.86 -18.60
C ARG A 103 1.52 -18.73 -19.62
N ILE A 104 1.55 -17.46 -19.18
CA ILE A 104 1.70 -16.30 -20.08
C ILE A 104 3.00 -16.48 -20.86
N PRO A 105 2.97 -16.83 -22.15
CA PRO A 105 4.14 -16.62 -22.97
C PRO A 105 4.23 -15.11 -23.10
N THR A 106 5.43 -14.53 -23.07
CA THR A 106 5.62 -13.19 -23.64
C THR A 106 4.81 -13.15 -24.93
N PHE A 107 3.79 -12.27 -25.01
CA PHE A 107 2.76 -12.31 -26.05
C PHE A 107 3.38 -12.48 -27.46
N LEU A 108 4.59 -11.94 -27.65
CA LEU A 108 5.53 -12.16 -28.76
C LEU A 108 5.66 -13.61 -29.29
N ASN A 109 5.53 -14.66 -28.46
CA ASN A 109 5.78 -16.05 -28.86
C ASN A 109 4.51 -16.88 -29.19
N VAL A 110 3.29 -16.35 -28.98
CA VAL A 110 2.04 -17.08 -29.32
C VAL A 110 1.58 -16.78 -30.74
N PHE A 111 2.01 -15.67 -31.32
CA PHE A 111 1.49 -15.16 -32.60
C PHE A 111 2.10 -15.82 -33.84
N GLY A 112 2.83 -16.94 -33.67
CA GLY A 112 3.44 -17.68 -34.77
C GLY A 112 2.51 -18.62 -35.54
N ASN A 113 1.36 -19.02 -34.97
CA ASN A 113 0.41 -19.93 -35.64
C ASN A 113 -1.04 -19.47 -35.45
N ASN A 114 -1.70 -19.19 -36.58
CA ASN A 114 -3.11 -18.78 -36.69
C ASN A 114 -4.07 -19.78 -36.02
N GLN A 115 -4.60 -19.44 -34.85
CA GLN A 115 -5.95 -19.84 -34.42
C GLN A 115 -6.55 -18.69 -33.59
N ALA A 116 -7.70 -18.14 -34.00
CA ALA A 116 -8.41 -17.09 -33.26
C ALA A 116 -8.62 -17.47 -31.78
N ASP A 117 -8.82 -18.77 -31.53
CA ASP A 117 -8.93 -19.38 -30.20
C ASP A 117 -7.71 -19.11 -29.30
N ALA A 118 -6.51 -19.02 -29.87
CA ALA A 118 -5.29 -18.74 -29.12
C ALA A 118 -5.24 -17.28 -28.63
N VAL A 119 -5.71 -16.32 -29.45
CA VAL A 119 -5.80 -14.91 -29.04
C VAL A 119 -6.87 -14.72 -27.98
N GLN A 120 -8.05 -15.32 -28.16
CA GLN A 120 -9.12 -15.26 -27.15
C GLN A 120 -8.67 -15.87 -25.82
N ALA A 121 -8.05 -17.06 -25.84
CA ALA A 121 -7.54 -17.69 -24.61
C ALA A 121 -6.50 -16.80 -23.92
N THR A 122 -5.61 -16.18 -24.69
CA THR A 122 -4.58 -15.27 -24.18
C THR A 122 -5.17 -14.01 -23.53
N VAL A 123 -6.16 -13.38 -24.17
CA VAL A 123 -6.91 -12.26 -23.58
C VAL A 123 -7.65 -12.70 -22.32
N ASN A 124 -8.27 -13.87 -22.32
CA ASN A 124 -9.00 -14.38 -21.17
C ASN A 124 -8.10 -14.64 -19.95
N VAL A 125 -6.92 -15.23 -20.16
CA VAL A 125 -5.90 -15.39 -19.10
C VAL A 125 -5.44 -14.04 -18.57
N TYR A 126 -5.23 -13.06 -19.45
CA TYR A 126 -4.82 -11.71 -19.05
C TYR A 126 -5.90 -11.06 -18.17
N LEU A 127 -7.17 -11.07 -18.60
CA LEU A 127 -8.28 -10.51 -17.86
C LEU A 127 -8.52 -11.25 -16.53
N ASP A 128 -8.41 -12.57 -16.51
CA ASP A 128 -8.56 -13.37 -15.28
C ASP A 128 -7.50 -13.02 -14.23
N ARG A 129 -6.24 -12.86 -14.65
CA ARG A 129 -5.17 -12.39 -13.76
C ARG A 129 -5.40 -10.97 -13.28
N MET A 130 -5.88 -10.07 -14.15
CA MET A 130 -6.26 -8.72 -13.72
C MET A 130 -7.37 -8.75 -12.67
N ARG A 131 -8.42 -9.56 -12.86
CA ARG A 131 -9.48 -9.76 -11.85
C ARG A 131 -8.89 -10.27 -10.55
N ALA A 132 -8.03 -11.29 -10.61
CA ALA A 132 -7.39 -11.85 -9.42
C ALA A 132 -6.54 -10.81 -8.68
N MET A 133 -5.82 -9.95 -9.39
CA MET A 133 -5.05 -8.83 -8.82
C MET A 133 -5.95 -7.77 -8.18
N ILE A 134 -7.03 -7.36 -8.86
CA ILE A 134 -8.02 -6.40 -8.32
C ILE A 134 -8.67 -6.95 -7.04
N GLU A 135 -9.08 -8.22 -7.06
CA GLU A 135 -9.67 -8.86 -5.89
C GLU A 135 -8.65 -9.05 -4.77
N ALA A 136 -7.38 -9.34 -5.09
CA ALA A 136 -6.31 -9.38 -4.10
C ALA A 136 -6.06 -8.01 -3.47
N GLU A 137 -6.00 -6.94 -4.26
CA GLU A 137 -5.87 -5.56 -3.78
C GLU A 137 -7.05 -5.17 -2.87
N LYS A 138 -8.28 -5.50 -3.29
CA LYS A 138 -9.50 -5.27 -2.51
C LYS A 138 -9.48 -6.02 -1.20
N ARG A 139 -9.12 -7.31 -1.21
CA ARG A 139 -8.97 -8.13 0.01
C ARG A 139 -7.89 -7.56 0.93
N ASN A 140 -6.72 -7.21 0.39
CA ASN A 140 -5.61 -6.62 1.15
C ASN A 140 -6.02 -5.30 1.81
N ARG A 141 -6.70 -4.42 1.06
CA ARG A 141 -7.24 -3.17 1.59
C ARG A 141 -8.26 -3.41 2.69
N GLN A 142 -9.15 -4.39 2.52
CA GLN A 142 -10.12 -4.77 3.54
C GLN A 142 -9.44 -5.28 4.81
N LEU A 143 -8.46 -6.19 4.69
CA LEU A 143 -7.68 -6.70 5.82
C LEU A 143 -6.97 -5.59 6.59
N MET A 144 -6.37 -4.63 5.87
CA MET A 144 -5.69 -3.51 6.50
C MET A 144 -6.65 -2.59 7.25
N LEU A 145 -7.77 -2.21 6.62
CA LEU A 145 -8.72 -1.24 7.16
C LEU A 145 -9.76 -1.83 8.11
N GLN A 146 -9.84 -3.15 8.23
CA GLN A 146 -10.73 -3.80 9.19
C GLN A 146 -10.24 -3.53 10.61
N ALA A 147 -11.10 -2.92 11.43
CA ALA A 147 -10.87 -2.79 12.85
C ALA A 147 -10.98 -4.16 13.52
N THR A 148 -9.94 -4.54 14.27
CA THR A 148 -9.89 -5.76 15.08
C THR A 148 -9.76 -5.44 16.57
N CYS A 149 -10.00 -4.18 16.94
CA CYS A 149 -9.89 -3.70 18.30
C CYS A 149 -10.99 -4.30 19.18
N ASP A 150 -10.62 -4.86 20.33
CA ASP A 150 -11.53 -5.53 21.27
C ASP A 150 -12.28 -4.54 22.20
N GLY A 151 -12.00 -3.24 22.08
CA GLY A 151 -12.55 -2.17 22.92
C GLY A 151 -11.55 -1.61 23.93
N GLY A 152 -10.46 -2.32 24.22
CA GLY A 152 -9.39 -1.89 25.14
C GLY A 152 -8.47 -0.82 24.55
N MET A 153 -8.96 0.41 24.40
CA MET A 153 -8.21 1.50 23.75
C MET A 153 -7.42 2.40 24.72
N THR A 154 -7.52 2.16 26.02
CA THR A 154 -6.87 2.94 27.08
C THR A 154 -6.00 2.05 27.96
N LEU A 155 -5.02 2.66 28.62
CA LEU A 155 -4.22 2.02 29.67
C LEU A 155 -4.64 2.60 31.02
N SER A 156 -4.78 1.72 32.01
CA SER A 156 -5.01 2.07 33.40
C SER A 156 -3.70 2.34 34.13
N GLU A 157 -3.77 2.93 35.33
CA GLU A 157 -2.59 3.11 36.19
C GLU A 157 -1.95 1.75 36.54
N THR A 158 -2.77 0.72 36.76
CA THR A 158 -2.31 -0.64 37.02
C THR A 158 -1.50 -1.20 35.85
N ASP A 159 -1.89 -0.92 34.60
CA ASP A 159 -1.13 -1.36 33.43
C ASP A 159 0.27 -0.74 33.41
N PHE A 160 0.38 0.55 33.73
CA PHE A 160 1.68 1.23 33.82
C PHE A 160 2.52 0.74 35.00
N GLN A 161 1.90 0.44 36.14
CA GLN A 161 2.59 -0.11 37.31
C GLN A 161 3.14 -1.51 37.01
N ASN A 162 2.35 -2.36 36.36
CA ASN A 162 2.76 -3.69 35.93
C ASN A 162 3.91 -3.62 34.91
N ALA A 163 3.82 -2.68 33.97
CA ALA A 163 4.86 -2.44 32.98
C ALA A 163 6.21 -2.02 33.60
N ALA A 164 6.19 -1.13 34.60
CA ALA A 164 7.40 -0.74 35.32
C ALA A 164 8.02 -1.92 36.06
N THR A 165 7.19 -2.72 36.74
CA THR A 165 7.64 -3.96 37.39
C THR A 165 8.26 -4.94 36.39
N GLN A 166 7.64 -5.11 35.21
CA GLN A 166 8.12 -6.03 34.17
C GLN A 166 9.47 -5.60 33.57
N LEU A 167 9.69 -4.30 33.37
CA LEU A 167 10.98 -3.79 32.90
C LEU A 167 12.07 -3.85 33.98
N GLY A 168 11.69 -3.95 35.26
CA GLY A 168 12.57 -4.22 36.39
C GLY A 168 12.58 -3.11 37.44
N GLY A 169 12.87 -3.51 38.69
CA GLY A 169 12.94 -2.61 39.85
C GLY A 169 13.92 -1.46 39.61
N GLY A 170 13.39 -0.24 39.51
CA GLY A 170 14.17 0.98 39.31
C GLY A 170 13.71 1.84 38.13
N ILE A 171 12.84 1.34 37.24
CA ILE A 171 12.17 2.20 36.26
C ILE A 171 10.93 2.81 36.92
N SER A 172 10.84 4.14 36.88
CA SER A 172 9.66 4.85 37.37
C SER A 172 8.47 4.65 36.41
N VAL A 173 7.28 4.40 36.97
CA VAL A 173 6.01 4.35 36.23
C VAL A 173 5.81 5.62 35.39
N ASN A 174 6.21 6.76 35.92
CA ASN A 174 6.09 8.05 35.23
C ASN A 174 6.98 8.16 33.99
N ILE A 175 8.07 7.38 33.87
CA ILE A 175 8.86 7.31 32.63
C ILE A 175 8.05 6.64 31.52
N ILE A 176 7.35 5.55 31.82
CA ILE A 176 6.53 4.83 30.84
C ILE A 176 5.33 5.70 30.41
N LYS A 177 4.70 6.38 31.37
CA LYS A 177 3.62 7.35 31.11
C LYS A 177 4.12 8.54 30.29
N ALA A 178 5.36 9.00 30.52
CA ALA A 178 5.96 10.07 29.72
C ALA A 178 6.18 9.63 28.27
N PHE A 179 6.65 8.40 28.02
CA PHE A 179 6.70 7.82 26.66
C PHE A 179 5.33 7.83 25.99
N ALA A 180 4.32 7.24 26.63
CA ALA A 180 2.96 7.25 26.11
C ALA A 180 2.47 8.68 25.80
N THR A 181 2.75 9.63 26.70
CA THR A 181 2.31 11.03 26.55
C THR A 181 2.99 11.73 25.38
N VAL A 182 4.31 11.61 25.25
CA VAL A 182 5.07 12.29 24.19
C VAL A 182 4.75 11.69 22.82
N GLU A 183 4.64 10.36 22.72
CA GLU A 183 4.39 9.67 21.44
C GLU A 183 2.95 9.86 20.94
N SER A 184 1.97 9.83 21.83
CA SER A 184 0.55 9.95 21.43
C SER A 184 0.01 11.39 21.54
N GLY A 185 0.75 12.29 22.17
CA GLY A 185 0.24 13.58 22.63
C GLY A 185 -0.79 13.45 23.76
N GLY A 186 -0.69 12.39 24.57
CA GLY A 186 -1.63 12.05 25.64
C GLY A 186 -2.96 11.46 25.16
N ARG A 187 -3.06 11.07 23.88
CA ARG A 187 -4.25 10.46 23.28
C ARG A 187 -4.18 8.93 23.33
N SER A 188 -5.29 8.29 22.99
CA SER A 188 -5.31 6.85 22.72
C SER A 188 -4.36 6.51 21.56
N GLY A 189 -3.77 5.31 21.62
CA GLY A 189 -3.08 4.72 20.48
C GLY A 189 -4.00 4.26 19.35
N PHE A 190 -5.31 4.49 19.45
CA PHE A 190 -6.31 4.19 18.44
C PHE A 190 -6.98 5.49 17.94
N GLY A 191 -7.21 5.54 16.63
CA GLY A 191 -8.05 6.57 16.01
C GLY A 191 -9.55 6.24 16.10
N PRO A 192 -10.43 7.13 15.61
CA PRO A 192 -11.89 6.96 15.67
C PRO A 192 -12.40 5.74 14.90
N ALA A 193 -11.64 5.27 13.91
CA ALA A 193 -11.94 4.03 13.17
C ALA A 193 -11.60 2.75 13.95
N LYS A 194 -11.21 2.85 15.24
CA LYS A 194 -10.72 1.74 16.06
C LYS A 194 -9.52 1.00 15.42
N LEU A 195 -8.75 1.73 14.64
CA LEU A 195 -7.46 1.30 14.09
C LEU A 195 -6.35 2.00 14.87
N PRO A 196 -5.17 1.37 15.05
CA PRO A 196 -4.02 2.03 15.63
C PRO A 196 -3.70 3.34 14.91
N VAL A 197 -3.24 4.32 15.67
CA VAL A 197 -2.60 5.51 15.09
C VAL A 197 -1.32 5.06 14.41
N ILE A 198 -1.14 5.41 13.15
CA ILE A 198 0.08 5.11 12.39
C ILE A 198 0.65 6.36 11.75
N ALA A 199 1.96 6.33 11.49
CA ALA A 199 2.61 7.21 10.53
C ALA A 199 3.49 6.40 9.58
N PHE A 200 3.32 6.61 8.28
CA PHE A 200 4.04 5.90 7.23
C PHE A 200 5.30 6.67 6.80
N GLU A 201 6.43 5.97 6.80
CA GLU A 201 7.76 6.47 6.49
C GLU A 201 8.21 5.97 5.11
N GLY A 202 7.92 6.76 4.06
CA GLY A 202 8.21 6.34 2.69
C GLY A 202 9.68 6.13 2.37
N HIS A 203 10.58 6.73 3.15
CA HIS A 203 12.02 6.47 3.04
C HIS A 203 12.44 5.10 3.58
N LEU A 204 11.70 4.55 4.55
CA LEU A 204 11.86 3.17 4.99
C LEU A 204 11.24 2.19 3.99
N PHE A 205 10.09 2.54 3.41
CA PHE A 205 9.50 1.72 2.35
C PHE A 205 10.45 1.62 1.16
N ARG A 206 11.05 2.75 0.77
CA ARG A 206 12.14 2.83 -0.20
C ARG A 206 13.31 1.91 0.14
N LYS A 207 13.73 1.87 1.42
CA LYS A 207 14.82 1.00 1.90
C LYS A 207 14.45 -0.48 1.77
N TYR A 208 13.30 -0.88 2.31
CA TYR A 208 12.90 -2.29 2.38
C TYR A 208 12.49 -2.88 1.02
N THR A 209 11.98 -2.04 0.11
CA THR A 209 11.70 -2.44 -1.28
C THR A 209 12.91 -2.32 -2.21
N LYS A 210 14.10 -1.98 -1.69
CA LYS A 210 15.34 -1.82 -2.48
C LYS A 210 15.17 -0.89 -3.67
N HIS A 211 14.41 0.20 -3.47
CA HIS A 211 14.22 1.30 -4.43
C HIS A 211 13.43 0.95 -5.71
N ILE A 212 12.83 -0.24 -5.81
CA ILE A 212 12.13 -0.66 -7.04
C ILE A 212 10.89 0.19 -7.37
N TYR A 213 10.36 0.93 -6.39
CA TYR A 213 9.18 1.78 -6.54
C TYR A 213 9.46 3.28 -6.61
N ASP A 214 10.73 3.72 -6.63
CA ASP A 214 11.10 5.15 -6.63
C ASP A 214 10.44 5.92 -7.79
N GLN A 215 10.49 5.37 -9.01
CA GLN A 215 9.93 6.02 -10.20
C GLN A 215 8.41 5.88 -10.28
N ALA A 216 7.90 4.70 -9.95
CA ALA A 216 6.50 4.35 -10.11
C ALA A 216 5.60 4.95 -9.02
N HIS A 217 6.11 5.10 -7.80
CA HIS A 217 5.37 5.52 -6.61
C HIS A 217 6.18 6.54 -5.78
N PRO A 218 6.49 7.74 -6.31
CA PRO A 218 7.34 8.72 -5.64
C PRO A 218 6.75 9.32 -4.35
N LEU A 219 5.46 9.09 -4.09
CA LEU A 219 4.82 9.40 -2.80
C LEU A 219 4.99 8.29 -1.76
N LEU A 220 5.26 7.05 -2.17
CA LEU A 220 5.46 5.92 -1.25
C LEU A 220 6.95 5.59 -1.06
N SER A 221 7.77 5.84 -2.09
CA SER A 221 9.20 5.54 -2.11
C SER A 221 9.99 6.81 -2.42
N TYR A 222 10.64 7.41 -1.42
CA TYR A 222 11.40 8.66 -1.57
C TYR A 222 12.57 8.74 -0.58
N PRO A 223 13.67 9.45 -0.91
CA PRO A 223 14.78 9.62 0.03
C PRO A 223 14.39 10.49 1.23
N TYR A 224 14.94 10.19 2.41
CA TYR A 224 14.84 11.07 3.58
C TYR A 224 15.62 12.35 3.33
N LYS A 225 14.95 13.50 3.40
CA LYS A 225 15.58 14.82 3.27
C LYS A 225 15.56 15.61 4.57
N LYS A 226 14.46 15.53 5.30
CA LYS A 226 14.24 16.17 6.59
C LYS A 226 13.06 15.52 7.30
N LYS A 227 13.02 15.66 8.63
CA LYS A 227 11.90 15.23 9.47
C LYS A 227 10.59 15.87 8.98
N ALA A 228 9.55 15.06 8.86
CA ALA A 228 8.22 15.46 8.38
C ALA A 228 8.23 16.29 7.08
N GLY A 229 8.97 15.84 6.06
CA GLY A 229 9.00 16.47 4.74
C GLY A 229 7.66 16.42 3.98
N PRO A 230 7.54 17.09 2.81
CA PRO A 230 6.27 17.24 2.09
C PRO A 230 5.56 15.92 1.73
N GLN A 231 6.31 14.89 1.30
CA GLN A 231 5.75 13.58 1.02
C GLN A 231 5.22 12.91 2.29
N TRP A 232 5.96 13.01 3.39
CA TRP A 232 5.52 12.50 4.69
C TRP A 232 4.25 13.20 5.16
N GLN A 233 4.18 14.53 5.06
CA GLN A 233 3.01 15.32 5.42
C GLN A 233 1.79 14.97 4.55
N THR A 234 2.02 14.67 3.27
CA THR A 234 0.97 14.23 2.36
C THR A 234 0.43 12.86 2.76
N ASN A 235 1.32 11.93 3.08
CA ASN A 235 0.98 10.56 3.47
C ASN A 235 0.33 10.48 4.85
N ASN A 236 0.71 11.37 5.76
CA ASN A 236 0.32 11.34 7.18
C ASN A 236 -0.51 12.56 7.59
N LYS A 237 -1.21 13.19 6.63
CA LYS A 237 -2.05 14.37 6.87
C LYS A 237 -3.06 14.15 8.00
N ASP A 238 -3.68 12.98 7.99
CA ASP A 238 -4.61 12.49 8.99
C ASP A 238 -4.59 10.96 8.98
N GLN A 239 -5.29 10.34 9.93
CA GLN A 239 -5.29 8.88 10.05
C GLN A 239 -6.01 8.17 8.89
N ALA A 240 -7.01 8.79 8.26
CA ALA A 240 -7.66 8.19 7.09
C ALA A 240 -6.67 8.11 5.91
N LYS A 241 -5.90 9.18 5.69
CA LYS A 241 -4.85 9.24 4.66
C LYS A 241 -3.66 8.33 4.98
N ALA A 242 -3.24 8.24 6.24
CA ALA A 242 -2.15 7.34 6.64
C ALA A 242 -2.52 5.87 6.39
N TRP A 243 -3.74 5.46 6.75
CA TRP A 243 -4.25 4.12 6.49
C TRP A 243 -4.50 3.82 5.00
N GLU A 244 -4.92 4.81 4.21
CA GLU A 244 -5.00 4.67 2.74
C GLU A 244 -3.60 4.51 2.11
N THR A 245 -2.62 5.28 2.59
CA THR A 245 -1.21 5.17 2.19
C THR A 245 -0.67 3.78 2.51
N MET A 246 -0.89 3.29 3.73
CA MET A 246 -0.52 1.95 4.17
C MET A 246 -1.15 0.88 3.28
N ALA A 247 -2.46 0.96 2.99
CA ALA A 247 -3.13 -0.02 2.13
C ALA A 247 -2.55 -0.03 0.70
N THR A 248 -2.18 1.15 0.17
CA THR A 248 -1.54 1.26 -1.15
C THR A 248 -0.15 0.64 -1.15
N ALA A 249 0.67 0.93 -0.13
CA ALA A 249 2.01 0.35 0.01
C ALA A 249 1.93 -1.18 0.21
N PHE A 250 0.98 -1.65 1.01
CA PHE A 250 0.76 -3.07 1.29
C PHE A 250 0.33 -3.87 0.04
N ALA A 251 -0.34 -3.23 -0.92
CA ALA A 251 -0.64 -3.84 -2.21
C ALA A 251 0.60 -4.07 -3.09
N LEU A 252 1.68 -3.30 -2.86
CA LEU A 252 2.94 -3.41 -3.59
C LEU A 252 3.89 -4.40 -2.91
N ASP A 253 4.14 -4.21 -1.61
CA ASP A 253 5.00 -5.07 -0.79
C ASP A 253 4.49 -5.07 0.65
N GLN A 254 3.92 -6.19 1.08
CA GLN A 254 3.23 -6.31 2.35
C GLN A 254 4.18 -6.14 3.55
N GLU A 255 5.32 -6.83 3.53
CA GLU A 255 6.27 -6.82 4.64
C GLU A 255 6.96 -5.46 4.74
N ALA A 256 7.41 -4.92 3.61
CA ALA A 256 8.03 -3.60 3.57
C ALA A 256 7.05 -2.51 4.02
N ALA A 257 5.77 -2.57 3.63
CA ALA A 257 4.77 -1.61 4.07
C ALA A 257 4.60 -1.60 5.59
N LEU A 258 4.40 -2.78 6.20
CA LEU A 258 4.22 -2.89 7.65
C LEU A 258 5.48 -2.48 8.42
N MET A 259 6.67 -2.81 7.92
CA MET A 259 7.94 -2.39 8.51
C MET A 259 8.17 -0.87 8.46
N SER A 260 7.52 -0.20 7.51
CA SER A 260 7.74 1.22 7.20
C SER A 260 6.73 2.15 7.85
N ALA A 261 6.03 1.71 8.91
CA ALA A 261 5.19 2.59 9.70
C ALA A 261 5.47 2.46 11.19
N SER A 262 5.24 3.55 11.92
CA SER A 262 5.10 3.56 13.38
C SER A 262 3.68 3.16 13.78
N TRP A 263 3.55 2.50 14.93
CA TRP A 263 2.27 1.90 15.34
C TRP A 263 1.87 2.23 16.77
N GLY A 264 0.60 2.62 16.93
CA GLY A 264 -0.09 2.70 18.21
C GLY A 264 0.42 3.79 19.14
N MET A 265 0.12 3.66 20.42
CA MET A 265 0.36 4.66 21.46
C MET A 265 1.82 5.06 21.60
N PHE A 266 2.74 4.11 21.43
CA PHE A 266 4.18 4.31 21.61
C PHE A 266 4.93 4.53 20.29
N GLN A 267 4.21 4.57 19.16
CA GLN A 267 4.78 4.80 17.82
C GLN A 267 6.00 3.94 17.48
N ILE A 268 6.03 2.69 17.96
CA ILE A 268 7.11 1.75 17.65
C ILE A 268 7.09 1.44 16.16
N MET A 269 8.25 1.60 15.51
CA MET A 269 8.41 1.27 14.09
C MET A 269 8.26 -0.23 13.83
N GLY A 270 7.54 -0.59 12.76
CA GLY A 270 7.27 -1.99 12.42
C GLY A 270 8.51 -2.82 12.15
N PHE A 271 9.60 -2.22 11.66
CA PHE A 271 10.88 -2.93 11.48
C PHE A 271 11.50 -3.42 12.80
N ASN A 272 11.02 -2.94 13.96
CA ASN A 272 11.45 -3.40 15.28
C ASN A 272 10.65 -4.60 15.80
N TYR A 273 9.81 -5.26 14.98
CA TYR A 273 8.93 -6.35 15.42
C TYR A 273 9.66 -7.44 16.23
N ALA A 274 10.88 -7.82 15.82
CA ALA A 274 11.69 -8.83 16.49
C ALA A 274 12.15 -8.35 17.88
N SER A 275 12.57 -7.09 17.99
CA SER A 275 12.91 -6.46 19.28
C SER A 275 11.69 -6.38 20.19
N CYS A 276 10.49 -6.26 19.64
CA CYS A 276 9.23 -6.31 20.39
C CYS A 276 8.79 -7.73 20.79
N GLY A 277 9.51 -8.77 20.36
CA GLY A 277 9.23 -10.16 20.71
C GLY A 277 8.28 -10.90 19.75
N TYR A 278 8.05 -10.36 18.55
CA TYR A 278 7.23 -11.01 17.51
C TYR A 278 8.11 -11.73 16.49
N LYS A 279 7.61 -12.81 15.87
CA LYS A 279 8.38 -13.55 14.85
C LYS A 279 8.33 -12.89 13.49
N THR A 280 7.24 -12.17 13.21
CA THR A 280 7.03 -11.47 11.95
C THR A 280 6.39 -10.11 12.18
N VAL A 281 6.54 -9.19 11.22
CA VAL A 281 5.87 -7.89 11.24
C VAL A 281 4.34 -8.04 11.13
N PHE A 282 3.85 -9.13 10.53
CA PHE A 282 2.43 -9.45 10.46
C PHE A 282 1.85 -9.74 11.84
N GLU A 283 2.52 -10.59 12.64
CA GLU A 283 2.13 -10.85 14.03
C GLU A 283 2.15 -9.57 14.88
N PHE A 284 3.19 -8.74 14.72
CA PHE A 284 3.30 -7.44 15.40
C PHE A 284 2.11 -6.53 15.05
N SER A 285 1.87 -6.29 13.77
CA SER A 285 0.79 -5.39 13.33
C SER A 285 -0.59 -5.89 13.76
N ALA A 286 -0.83 -7.21 13.67
CA ALA A 286 -2.07 -7.82 14.14
C ALA A 286 -2.28 -7.62 15.65
N ALA A 287 -1.25 -7.86 16.47
CA ALA A 287 -1.34 -7.69 17.92
C ALA A 287 -1.63 -6.24 18.32
N LEU A 288 -0.94 -5.27 17.70
CA LEU A 288 -1.11 -3.83 18.00
C LEU A 288 -2.48 -3.29 17.58
N LYS A 289 -3.16 -3.95 16.65
CA LYS A 289 -4.55 -3.63 16.25
C LYS A 289 -5.61 -4.11 17.26
N VAL A 290 -5.28 -4.97 18.22
CA VAL A 290 -6.26 -5.53 19.16
C VAL A 290 -6.56 -4.58 20.33
N ASN A 291 -5.56 -4.09 21.04
CA ASN A 291 -5.78 -3.21 22.20
C ASN A 291 -4.51 -2.44 22.60
N ALA A 292 -4.67 -1.46 23.50
CA ALA A 292 -3.59 -0.62 24.01
C ALA A 292 -2.60 -1.43 24.89
N GLY A 293 -3.06 -2.49 25.55
CA GLY A 293 -2.22 -3.41 26.31
C GLY A 293 -1.18 -4.11 25.43
N ASN A 294 -1.55 -4.53 24.21
CA ASN A 294 -0.62 -5.10 23.24
C ASN A 294 0.37 -4.07 22.70
N GLN A 295 -0.07 -2.82 22.54
CA GLN A 295 0.82 -1.70 22.19
C GLN A 295 1.85 -1.45 23.30
N LEU A 296 1.41 -1.47 24.57
CA LEU A 296 2.30 -1.40 25.73
C LEU A 296 3.27 -2.58 25.76
N LYS A 297 2.79 -3.82 25.60
CA LYS A 297 3.63 -5.03 25.56
C LYS A 297 4.74 -4.94 24.51
N ALA A 298 4.42 -4.44 23.32
CA ALA A 298 5.42 -4.25 22.27
C ALA A 298 6.48 -3.18 22.63
N PHE A 299 6.05 -2.08 23.26
CA PHE A 299 6.96 -1.09 23.83
C PHE A 299 7.88 -1.70 24.89
N LEU A 300 7.35 -2.51 25.82
CA LEU A 300 8.19 -3.16 26.84
C LEU A 300 9.19 -4.13 26.23
N GLY A 301 8.77 -4.92 25.23
CA GLY A 301 9.65 -5.79 24.46
C GLY A 301 10.80 -5.00 23.86
N PHE A 302 10.49 -3.92 23.13
CA PHE A 302 11.48 -3.04 22.52
C PHE A 302 12.47 -2.48 23.54
N CYS A 303 11.99 -1.91 24.64
CA CYS A 303 12.82 -1.37 25.71
C CYS A 303 13.74 -2.46 26.30
N SER A 304 13.19 -3.62 26.64
CA SER A 304 13.96 -4.73 27.24
C SER A 304 15.09 -5.25 26.35
N LYS A 305 14.99 -5.07 25.03
CA LYS A 305 16.03 -5.45 24.06
C LYS A 305 17.09 -4.39 23.83
N SER A 306 16.97 -3.21 24.45
CA SER A 306 17.96 -2.13 24.38
C SER A 306 18.56 -1.84 25.76
N PRO A 307 19.72 -2.46 26.10
CA PRO A 307 20.39 -2.21 27.38
C PRO A 307 20.72 -0.74 27.62
N ALA A 308 21.08 0.00 26.56
CA ALA A 308 21.38 1.43 26.63
C ALA A 308 20.13 2.26 26.97
N LEU A 309 18.99 1.97 26.33
CA LEU A 309 17.71 2.60 26.66
C LEU A 309 17.28 2.27 28.09
N MET A 310 17.38 1.01 28.51
CA MET A 310 17.06 0.57 29.87
C MET A 310 17.89 1.30 30.92
N LYS A 311 19.21 1.45 30.68
CA LYS A 311 20.09 2.23 31.55
C LYS A 311 19.63 3.68 31.63
N ALA A 312 19.33 4.31 30.50
CA ALA A 312 18.88 5.69 30.43
C ALA A 312 17.53 5.91 31.15
N MET A 313 16.58 5.00 30.97
CA MET A 313 15.28 5.03 31.66
C MET A 313 15.45 4.93 33.18
N LYS A 314 16.36 4.06 33.65
CA LYS A 314 16.64 3.89 35.09
C LYS A 314 17.32 5.12 35.70
N SER A 315 18.25 5.74 34.98
CA SER A 315 18.94 6.96 35.44
C SER A 315 18.18 8.25 35.13
N LYS A 316 17.01 8.17 34.46
CA LYS A 316 16.24 9.32 33.96
C LYS A 316 17.08 10.25 33.07
N ASP A 317 17.97 9.65 32.28
CA ASP A 317 18.78 10.36 31.28
C ASP A 317 17.94 10.56 30.02
N PHE A 318 17.20 11.67 29.98
CA PHE A 318 16.25 11.98 28.90
C PHE A 318 16.91 12.14 27.54
N THR A 319 18.14 12.66 27.49
CA THR A 319 18.93 12.79 26.26
C THR A 319 19.29 11.42 25.70
N SER A 320 19.82 10.52 26.54
CA SER A 320 20.09 9.14 26.11
C SER A 320 18.80 8.40 25.77
N MET A 321 17.69 8.62 26.48
CA MET A 321 16.39 8.04 26.12
C MET A 321 15.96 8.47 24.71
N ALA A 322 16.02 9.77 24.41
CA ALA A 322 15.65 10.31 23.11
C ALA A 322 16.48 9.71 21.98
N ARG A 323 17.81 9.68 22.14
CA ARG A 323 18.74 9.15 21.15
C ARG A 323 18.55 7.65 20.91
N ASN A 324 18.37 6.85 21.96
CA ASN A 324 18.20 5.41 21.83
C ASN A 324 16.81 5.00 21.30
N TYR A 325 15.80 5.86 21.45
CA TYR A 325 14.43 5.57 20.99
C TYR A 325 14.14 6.11 19.59
N ASN A 326 14.53 7.36 19.31
CA ASN A 326 14.24 8.06 18.04
C ASN A 326 15.45 8.14 17.08
N GLY A 327 16.63 7.72 17.52
CA GLY A 327 17.88 7.86 16.76
C GLY A 327 18.52 9.24 16.92
N GLU A 328 19.55 9.52 16.11
CA GLU A 328 20.36 10.75 16.21
C GLU A 328 19.56 12.03 15.93
N ASP A 329 18.55 11.97 15.06
CA ASP A 329 17.68 13.11 14.68
C ASP A 329 16.43 13.20 15.59
N TYR A 330 16.62 12.95 16.90
CA TYR A 330 15.51 12.94 17.87
C TYR A 330 14.89 14.33 18.07
N GLY A 331 15.57 15.41 17.68
CA GLY A 331 15.07 16.78 17.79
C GLY A 331 15.01 17.23 19.25
N ASN A 332 13.83 17.67 19.72
CA ASN A 332 13.60 18.13 21.09
C ASN A 332 12.93 17.07 21.99
N TYR A 333 13.00 15.80 21.59
CA TYR A 333 12.30 14.72 22.27
C TYR A 333 12.72 14.54 23.72
N ASP A 334 14.00 14.75 24.03
CA ASP A 334 14.55 14.73 25.39
C ASP A 334 13.87 15.78 26.29
N VAL A 335 13.76 17.02 25.82
CA VAL A 335 13.10 18.11 26.53
C VAL A 335 11.60 17.83 26.74
N LEU A 336 10.94 17.27 25.71
CA LEU A 336 9.53 16.88 25.81
C LEU A 336 9.32 15.76 26.83
N MET A 337 10.21 14.77 26.83
CA MET A 337 10.17 13.64 27.76
C MET A 337 10.39 14.10 29.19
N GLN A 338 11.38 14.96 29.42
CA GLN A 338 11.65 15.53 30.73
C GLN A 338 10.44 16.30 31.26
N LYS A 339 9.88 17.21 30.46
CA LYS A 339 8.70 18.00 30.85
C LYS A 339 7.48 17.12 31.15
N ALA A 340 7.24 16.09 30.34
CA ALA A 340 6.15 15.15 30.57
C ALA A 340 6.35 14.39 31.89
N TYR A 341 7.58 13.93 32.16
CA TYR A 341 7.93 13.26 33.40
C TYR A 341 7.77 14.17 34.62
N GLU A 342 8.31 15.38 34.60
CA GLU A 342 8.23 16.35 35.71
C GLU A 342 6.79 16.72 36.05
N LYS A 343 5.94 16.93 35.03
CA LYS A 343 4.51 17.15 35.21
C LYS A 343 3.82 16.00 35.93
N LEU A 344 4.18 14.75 35.60
CA LEU A 344 3.64 13.54 36.24
C LEU A 344 4.14 13.36 37.68
N GLU A 345 5.30 13.92 38.02
CA GLU A 345 5.82 13.98 39.40
C GLU A 345 5.19 15.11 40.23
N GLY A 346 4.31 15.93 39.65
CA GLY A 346 3.73 17.10 40.32
C GLY A 346 4.71 18.27 40.47
N LYS A 347 5.83 18.27 39.73
CA LYS A 347 6.80 19.37 39.71
C LYS A 347 6.31 20.39 38.67
N LYS A 348 6.05 21.62 39.10
CA LYS A 348 5.61 22.73 38.25
C LYS A 348 6.78 23.37 37.51
#